data_AF-A0A0L0SLG6-F1
#
_entry.id   AF-A0A0L0SLG6-F1
#
_cell.length_a   1.000
_cell.length_b   1.000
_cell.length_c   1.000
_cell.angle_alpha   90.00
_cell.angle_beta   90.00
_cell.angle_gamma   90.00
#
_symmetry.space_group_name_H-M   'P 1'
#
loop_
_entity.id
_entity.type
_entity.pdbx_description
1 polymer ?
#
loop_
_entity_poly.entity_id
_entity_poly.type
_entity_poly.pdbx_seq_one_letter_code
_entity_poly.pdbx_strand_id
1 'polypeptide(L)'
;MISDTPHEPIEKDARTRRDVWVSGTWHRLPRNFSWIVPGYLAGISQPRTRDDICALAALGIRLVVTVMDEPLPAAFFQDTGVRNLVLPVRDSWPPTTDMIDHFFATLAALPLTDRAVVHCGGGVGRAGTTLACYLLKYGAMRPTPLCTACTNAAHDMSRAIRAPDCTEPCGNAVAPFMTPTAAITWLRTARPKSLETVAQEQFLKEYADVLWRRYACPGSDFQLVTGDGALRRNGQCTMPALVMLVGLPGSGKSWVAERLAARFTHVSQDLLGDRGACEFEVKTHPRVVLDRCNSTRADRAAWLALGKRPAVVVHFDVDLDVCAARIRGRINHPTLKSGRRALKQVVELPTLDEGFAAVYTVPSYAAAQELVDVLTGVSPPTANVASNGT
;
A
#
# COMPACT_ATOMS: atom_id res chain seq x y z
N MET A 1 -40.64 -1.56 32.25
CA MET A 1 -41.36 -0.88 31.16
C MET A 1 -40.36 -0.65 30.05
N ILE A 2 -40.32 -1.59 29.10
CA ILE A 2 -39.45 -1.55 27.93
C ILE A 2 -40.19 -0.67 26.93
N SER A 3 -39.63 0.50 26.61
CA SER A 3 -40.23 1.37 25.60
C SER A 3 -39.86 0.84 24.22
N ASP A 4 -40.83 0.19 23.58
CA ASP A 4 -40.87 -0.05 22.14
C ASP A 4 -40.80 1.29 21.41
N THR A 5 -39.63 1.64 20.89
CA THR A 5 -39.53 2.58 19.76
C THR A 5 -39.38 1.76 18.48
N PRO A 6 -40.18 2.03 17.43
CA PRO A 6 -40.18 1.21 16.22
C PRO A 6 -38.81 1.26 15.55
N HIS A 7 -38.31 0.10 15.12
CA HIS A 7 -37.24 0.02 14.14
C HIS A 7 -37.73 0.69 12.85
N GLU A 8 -37.38 1.96 12.65
CA GLU A 8 -37.52 2.59 11.35
C GLU A 8 -36.63 1.87 10.32
N PRO A 9 -37.15 1.60 9.12
CA PRO A 9 -36.42 0.92 8.07
C PRO A 9 -35.20 1.75 7.68
N ILE A 10 -34.06 1.09 7.49
CA ILE A 10 -32.81 1.67 7.00
C ILE A 10 -33.12 2.51 5.75
N GLU A 11 -33.10 3.83 5.93
CA GLU A 11 -33.52 4.79 4.92
C GLU A 11 -32.55 4.74 3.72
N LYS A 12 -33.12 4.54 2.53
CA LYS A 12 -32.43 4.33 1.24
C LYS A 12 -31.80 5.60 0.65
N ASP A 13 -31.50 6.62 1.44
CA ASP A 13 -30.91 7.86 0.91
C ASP A 13 -29.40 7.94 1.22
N ALA A 14 -28.59 7.83 0.17
CA ALA A 14 -27.13 7.80 0.19
C ALA A 14 -26.44 9.10 0.65
N ARG A 15 -27.19 10.03 1.27
CA ARG A 15 -26.69 11.32 1.78
C ARG A 15 -27.18 11.68 3.18
N THR A 16 -27.96 10.84 3.86
CA THR A 16 -28.43 11.16 5.22
C THR A 16 -27.23 11.27 6.16
N ARG A 17 -27.08 12.48 6.72
CA ARG A 17 -26.12 12.79 7.77
C ARG A 17 -26.41 11.82 8.92
N ARG A 18 -25.44 10.97 9.25
CA ARG A 18 -25.58 10.01 10.34
C ARG A 18 -25.09 10.65 11.62
N ASP A 19 -25.97 10.70 12.61
CA ASP A 19 -25.60 11.11 13.95
C ASP A 19 -25.25 9.83 14.75
N VAL A 20 -24.18 9.89 15.54
CA VAL A 20 -23.65 8.78 16.34
C VAL A 20 -23.60 9.22 17.79
N TRP A 21 -24.09 8.38 18.70
CA TRP A 21 -24.01 8.68 20.13
C TRP A 21 -22.59 8.41 20.65
N VAL A 22 -21.92 9.44 21.14
CA VAL A 22 -20.53 9.37 21.63
C VAL A 22 -20.45 10.16 22.93
N SER A 23 -19.91 9.54 23.99
CA SER A 23 -19.65 10.22 25.28
C SER A 23 -20.84 11.01 25.85
N GLY A 24 -22.07 10.49 25.69
CA GLY A 24 -23.27 11.11 26.24
C GLY A 24 -23.88 12.23 25.38
N THR A 25 -23.45 12.40 24.13
CA THR A 25 -24.05 13.36 23.18
C THR A 25 -24.14 12.81 21.76
N TRP A 26 -25.03 13.38 20.94
CA TRP A 26 -25.12 13.07 19.50
C TRP A 26 -24.04 13.83 18.72
N HIS A 27 -23.15 13.09 18.06
CA HIS A 27 -22.14 13.62 17.15
C HIS A 27 -22.56 13.43 15.71
N ARG A 28 -22.57 14.52 14.94
CA ARG A 28 -22.90 14.46 13.51
C ARG A 28 -21.68 14.09 12.68
N LEU A 29 -21.75 12.97 11.97
CA LEU A 29 -20.63 12.55 11.11
C LEU A 29 -20.40 13.51 9.92
N PRO A 30 -19.15 13.59 9.43
CA PRO A 30 -18.86 14.23 8.16
C PRO A 30 -19.74 13.71 7.03
N ARG A 31 -19.98 14.56 6.03
CA ARG A 31 -20.86 14.28 4.89
C ARG A 31 -20.45 13.00 4.15
N ASN A 32 -21.38 12.47 3.36
CA ASN A 32 -21.14 11.31 2.49
C ASN A 32 -20.63 10.09 3.25
N PHE A 33 -20.99 9.89 4.52
CA PHE A 33 -20.76 8.62 5.18
C PHE A 33 -21.68 7.54 4.57
N SER A 34 -21.12 6.46 4.04
CA SER A 34 -21.92 5.29 3.68
C SER A 34 -21.09 4.00 3.73
N TRP A 35 -21.73 2.92 4.14
CA TRP A 35 -21.13 1.59 4.10
C TRP A 35 -21.08 1.07 2.67
N ILE A 36 -19.91 0.63 2.23
CA ILE A 36 -19.71 -0.14 1.00
C ILE A 36 -19.90 -1.62 1.29
N VAL A 37 -19.27 -2.08 2.36
CA VAL A 37 -19.51 -3.39 2.95
C VAL A 37 -20.08 -3.13 4.35
N PRO A 38 -21.37 -3.42 4.59
CA PRO A 38 -22.01 -3.17 5.88
C PRO A 38 -21.18 -3.68 7.05
N GLY A 39 -20.83 -2.79 7.96
CA GLY A 39 -20.08 -3.12 9.17
C GLY A 39 -18.61 -3.49 8.96
N TYR A 40 -18.03 -3.23 7.80
CA TYR A 40 -16.62 -3.53 7.52
C TYR A 40 -15.89 -2.37 6.82
N LEU A 41 -16.40 -1.87 5.70
CA LEU A 41 -15.74 -0.84 4.90
C LEU A 41 -16.72 0.26 4.52
N ALA A 42 -16.39 1.51 4.82
CA ALA A 42 -17.19 2.69 4.50
C ALA A 42 -16.40 3.73 3.69
N GLY A 43 -17.12 4.65 3.06
CA GLY A 43 -16.59 5.90 2.52
C GLY A 43 -17.13 7.10 3.29
N ILE A 44 -16.34 8.18 3.40
CA ILE A 44 -16.74 9.44 4.05
C ILE A 44 -16.04 10.65 3.42
N SER A 45 -16.58 11.86 3.59
CA SER A 45 -15.85 13.11 3.37
C SER A 45 -14.84 13.38 4.51
N GLN A 46 -13.90 14.31 4.28
CA GLN A 46 -12.79 14.58 5.19
C GLN A 46 -13.26 14.87 6.64
N PRO A 47 -12.81 14.06 7.63
CA PRO A 47 -12.89 14.42 9.05
C PRO A 47 -12.20 15.75 9.32
N ARG A 48 -12.83 16.63 10.10
CA ARG A 48 -12.35 17.99 10.38
C ARG A 48 -11.89 18.18 11.81
N THR A 49 -12.25 17.27 12.72
CA THR A 49 -11.91 17.36 14.14
C THR A 49 -11.50 16.01 14.72
N ARG A 50 -10.93 16.03 15.93
CA ARG A 50 -10.72 14.82 16.73
C ARG A 50 -12.03 14.13 17.08
N ASP A 51 -13.10 14.89 17.35
CA ASP A 51 -14.41 14.32 17.68
C ASP A 51 -15.00 13.51 16.53
N ASP A 52 -14.74 13.89 15.28
CA ASP A 52 -15.09 13.06 14.13
C ASP A 52 -14.40 11.69 14.19
N ILE A 53 -13.12 11.64 14.58
CA ILE A 53 -12.38 10.37 14.73
C ILE A 53 -12.93 9.56 15.91
N CYS A 54 -13.24 10.20 17.03
CA CYS A 54 -13.88 9.54 18.17
C CYS A 54 -15.25 8.95 17.79
N ALA A 55 -16.04 9.65 16.99
CA ALA A 55 -17.32 9.15 16.50
C ALA A 55 -17.17 7.97 15.54
N LEU A 56 -16.15 7.99 14.67
CA LEU A 56 -15.81 6.82 13.85
C LEU A 56 -15.37 5.63 14.73
N ALA A 57 -14.57 5.88 15.77
CA ALA A 57 -14.16 4.85 16.72
C ALA A 57 -15.35 4.21 17.43
N ALA A 58 -16.36 5.00 17.82
CA ALA A 58 -17.61 4.50 18.41
C ALA A 58 -18.41 3.60 17.46
N LEU A 59 -18.23 3.74 16.14
CA LEU A 59 -18.79 2.83 15.13
C LEU A 59 -17.95 1.56 14.90
N GLY A 60 -16.87 1.36 15.66
CA GLY A 60 -15.93 0.25 15.50
C GLY A 60 -14.88 0.46 14.42
N ILE A 61 -14.75 1.69 13.88
CA ILE A 61 -13.71 1.99 12.89
C ILE A 61 -12.37 2.11 13.61
N ARG A 62 -11.39 1.34 13.14
CA ARG A 62 -10.02 1.31 13.68
C ARG A 62 -8.97 1.67 12.64
N LEU A 63 -9.38 1.88 11.39
CA LEU A 63 -8.55 2.36 10.30
C LEU A 63 -9.25 3.49 9.53
N VAL A 64 -8.60 4.65 9.46
CA VAL A 64 -8.97 5.75 8.56
C VAL A 64 -7.95 5.80 7.43
N VAL A 65 -8.42 5.68 6.20
CA VAL A 65 -7.59 5.75 4.98
C VAL A 65 -7.75 7.14 4.36
N THR A 66 -6.71 7.94 4.46
CA THR A 66 -6.61 9.29 3.92
C THR A 66 -6.05 9.26 2.50
N VAL A 67 -6.90 9.48 1.50
CA VAL A 67 -6.51 9.47 0.08
C VAL A 67 -6.33 10.91 -0.42
N MET A 68 -5.32 11.60 0.10
CA MET A 68 -4.99 13.00 -0.17
C MET A 68 -3.49 13.25 0.04
N ASP A 69 -2.91 14.21 -0.68
CA ASP A 69 -1.52 14.64 -0.46
C ASP A 69 -1.29 15.25 0.93
N GLU A 70 -2.31 15.91 1.47
CA GLU A 70 -2.25 16.55 2.78
C GLU A 70 -2.91 15.63 3.83
N PRO A 71 -2.14 15.09 4.80
CA PRO A 71 -2.68 14.18 5.80
C PRO A 71 -3.58 14.91 6.81
N LEU A 72 -4.41 14.14 7.52
CA LEU A 72 -5.13 14.68 8.68
C LEU A 72 -4.14 14.99 9.83
N PRO A 73 -4.42 15.99 10.68
CA PRO A 73 -3.58 16.28 11.84
C PRO A 73 -3.43 15.06 12.75
N ALA A 74 -2.18 14.73 13.13
CA ALA A 74 -1.89 13.57 13.98
C ALA A 74 -2.63 13.62 15.34
N ALA A 75 -2.85 14.82 15.87
CA ALA A 75 -3.62 15.06 17.09
C ALA A 75 -5.06 14.52 17.05
N PHE A 76 -5.64 14.35 15.85
CA PHE A 76 -7.00 13.79 15.73
C PHE A 76 -7.06 12.31 16.12
N PHE A 77 -5.94 11.59 16.06
CA PHE A 77 -5.89 10.15 16.32
C PHE A 77 -5.41 9.79 17.73
N GLN A 78 -4.84 10.76 18.47
CA GLN A 78 -4.32 10.54 19.82
C GLN A 78 -5.40 10.00 20.77
N ASP A 79 -5.09 8.87 21.41
CA ASP A 79 -5.93 8.16 22.38
C ASP A 79 -7.31 7.74 21.87
N THR A 80 -7.48 7.62 20.56
CA THR A 80 -8.75 7.17 19.95
C THR A 80 -8.78 5.66 19.67
N GLY A 81 -7.60 5.02 19.64
CA GLY A 81 -7.43 3.66 19.14
C GLY A 81 -7.69 3.51 17.64
N VAL A 82 -7.69 4.62 16.88
CA VAL A 82 -7.85 4.63 15.42
C VAL A 82 -6.51 4.89 14.76
N ARG A 83 -6.13 4.03 13.80
CA ARG A 83 -4.93 4.20 12.98
C ARG A 83 -5.25 4.98 11.71
N ASN A 84 -4.26 5.73 11.21
CA ASN A 84 -4.36 6.42 9.93
C ASN A 84 -3.42 5.81 8.89
N LEU A 85 -3.95 5.49 7.71
CA LEU A 85 -3.18 5.14 6.52
C LEU A 85 -3.25 6.32 5.53
N VAL A 86 -2.11 6.89 5.17
CA VAL A 86 -2.03 7.99 4.18
C VAL A 86 -1.63 7.46 2.81
N LEU A 87 -2.46 7.71 1.81
CA LEU A 87 -2.19 7.48 0.39
C LEU A 87 -2.12 8.85 -0.29
N PRO A 88 -0.92 9.37 -0.60
CA PRO A 88 -0.76 10.72 -1.16
C PRO A 88 -1.22 10.75 -2.61
N VAL A 89 -2.46 11.22 -2.82
CA VAL A 89 -3.07 11.34 -4.14
C VAL A 89 -3.49 12.78 -4.39
N ARG A 90 -2.96 13.36 -5.47
CA ARG A 90 -3.31 14.69 -5.97
C ARG A 90 -4.79 14.79 -6.25
N ASP A 91 -5.36 15.97 -6.01
CA ASP A 91 -6.78 16.17 -6.27
C ASP A 91 -7.13 15.89 -7.74
N SER A 92 -8.31 15.31 -7.97
CA SER A 92 -8.79 14.87 -9.29
C SER A 92 -8.00 13.72 -9.98
N TRP A 93 -6.90 13.23 -9.38
CA TRP A 93 -6.15 12.06 -9.89
C TRP A 93 -6.60 10.74 -9.27
N PRO A 94 -6.37 9.59 -9.94
CA PRO A 94 -6.47 8.28 -9.33
C PRO A 94 -5.28 7.97 -8.39
N PRO A 95 -5.45 7.05 -7.43
CA PRO A 95 -4.32 6.41 -6.75
C PRO A 95 -3.49 5.57 -7.72
N THR A 96 -2.26 5.21 -7.34
CA THR A 96 -1.45 4.25 -8.09
C THR A 96 -1.79 2.81 -7.70
N THR A 97 -1.43 1.84 -8.55
CA THR A 97 -1.57 0.40 -8.26
C THR A 97 -0.94 0.02 -6.92
N ASP A 98 0.27 0.52 -6.63
CA ASP A 98 0.98 0.23 -5.38
C ASP A 98 0.26 0.80 -4.15
N MET A 99 -0.40 1.97 -4.27
CA MET A 99 -1.21 2.54 -3.19
C MET A 99 -2.45 1.68 -2.92
N ILE A 100 -3.11 1.21 -3.99
CA ILE A 100 -4.26 0.30 -3.86
C ILE A 100 -3.85 -1.04 -3.24
N ASP A 101 -2.69 -1.56 -3.64
CA ASP A 101 -2.15 -2.78 -3.07
C ASP A 101 -1.80 -2.63 -1.58
N HIS A 102 -1.22 -1.49 -1.19
CA HIS A 102 -0.94 -1.18 0.21
C HIS A 102 -2.24 -0.98 1.04
N PHE A 103 -3.27 -0.39 0.44
CA PHE A 103 -4.60 -0.33 1.03
C PHE A 103 -5.16 -1.72 1.30
N PHE A 104 -5.09 -2.64 0.32
CA PHE A 104 -5.55 -4.02 0.51
C PHE A 104 -4.76 -4.78 1.57
N ALA A 105 -3.44 -4.60 1.62
CA ALA A 105 -2.60 -5.17 2.67
C ALA A 105 -3.04 -4.76 4.06
N THR A 106 -3.28 -3.46 4.22
CA THR A 106 -3.64 -2.86 5.50
C THR A 106 -5.01 -3.35 5.94
N LEU A 107 -5.96 -3.47 5.00
CA LEU A 107 -7.27 -4.07 5.26
C LEU A 107 -7.17 -5.56 5.67
N ALA A 108 -6.33 -6.34 4.99
CA ALA A 108 -6.16 -7.76 5.29
C ALA A 108 -5.54 -8.01 6.68
N ALA A 109 -4.73 -7.07 7.16
CA ALA A 109 -4.14 -7.10 8.51
C ALA A 109 -5.09 -6.61 9.62
N LEU A 110 -6.34 -6.20 9.30
CA LEU A 110 -7.31 -5.80 10.31
C LEU A 110 -7.90 -7.02 11.04
N PRO A 111 -8.03 -6.95 12.37
CA PRO A 111 -8.84 -7.90 13.12
C PRO A 111 -10.26 -8.05 12.56
N LEU A 112 -10.87 -9.22 12.75
CA LEU A 112 -12.24 -9.47 12.29
C LEU A 112 -13.27 -8.51 12.90
N THR A 113 -13.00 -7.95 14.07
CA THR A 113 -13.86 -6.97 14.74
C THR A 113 -13.75 -5.56 14.16
N ASP A 114 -12.65 -5.28 13.46
CA ASP A 114 -12.26 -3.93 13.09
C ASP A 114 -12.84 -3.52 11.74
N ARG A 115 -13.09 -2.22 11.62
CA ARG A 115 -13.69 -1.60 10.44
C ARG A 115 -12.79 -0.51 9.89
N ALA A 116 -12.92 -0.25 8.60
CA ALA A 116 -12.17 0.78 7.91
C ALA A 116 -13.09 1.81 7.26
N VAL A 117 -12.60 3.04 7.15
CA VAL A 117 -13.25 4.09 6.38
C VAL A 117 -12.24 4.76 5.45
N VAL A 118 -12.65 5.00 4.20
CA VAL A 118 -11.85 5.69 3.20
C VAL A 118 -12.39 7.10 3.00
N HIS A 119 -11.50 8.10 3.00
CA HIS A 119 -11.88 9.47 2.73
C HIS A 119 -10.91 10.18 1.76
N CYS A 120 -11.43 11.25 1.18
CA CYS A 120 -10.63 12.31 0.55
C CYS A 120 -11.25 13.64 0.97
N GLY A 121 -11.11 14.73 0.19
CA GLY A 121 -11.73 16.02 0.53
C GLY A 121 -13.26 15.91 0.58
N GLY A 122 -13.88 15.56 -0.55
CA GLY A 122 -15.33 15.39 -0.67
C GLY A 122 -15.85 13.97 -0.36
N GLY A 123 -14.97 12.96 -0.33
CA GLY A 123 -15.37 11.55 -0.23
C GLY A 123 -16.02 11.01 -1.51
N VAL A 124 -15.67 11.58 -2.68
CA VAL A 124 -16.33 11.32 -3.98
C VAL A 124 -15.34 10.77 -5.03
N GLY A 125 -14.34 11.53 -5.47
CA GLY A 125 -13.39 11.13 -6.52
C GLY A 125 -12.37 10.10 -6.03
N ARG A 126 -11.24 10.55 -5.46
CA ARG A 126 -10.13 9.69 -4.99
C ARG A 126 -10.57 8.56 -4.04
N ALA A 127 -11.41 8.89 -3.06
CA ALA A 127 -11.99 7.90 -2.16
C ALA A 127 -12.88 6.92 -2.92
N GLY A 128 -13.70 7.41 -3.86
CA GLY A 128 -14.54 6.56 -4.71
C GLY A 128 -13.72 5.64 -5.60
N THR A 129 -12.62 6.10 -6.20
CA THR A 129 -11.71 5.26 -6.99
C THR A 129 -11.11 4.14 -6.15
N THR A 130 -10.69 4.44 -4.92
CA THR A 130 -10.15 3.44 -3.98
C THR A 130 -11.20 2.40 -3.59
N LEU A 131 -12.42 2.84 -3.27
CA LEU A 131 -13.55 1.95 -2.95
C LEU A 131 -14.01 1.14 -4.17
N ALA A 132 -13.94 1.69 -5.37
CA ALA A 132 -14.24 0.98 -6.61
C ALA A 132 -13.21 -0.13 -6.88
N CYS A 133 -11.93 0.08 -6.55
CA CYS A 133 -10.92 -0.98 -6.63
C CYS A 133 -11.24 -2.14 -5.66
N TYR A 134 -11.76 -1.82 -4.47
CA TYR A 134 -12.26 -2.84 -3.55
C TYR A 134 -13.40 -3.66 -4.17
N LEU A 135 -14.42 -2.98 -4.73
CA LEU A 135 -15.55 -3.63 -5.39
C LEU A 135 -15.12 -4.46 -6.60
N LEU A 136 -14.15 -3.99 -7.38
CA LEU A 136 -13.53 -4.78 -8.44
C LEU A 136 -12.97 -6.08 -7.91
N LYS A 137 -12.23 -6.05 -6.80
CA LYS A 137 -11.51 -7.22 -6.28
C LYS A 137 -12.43 -8.19 -5.55
N TYR A 138 -13.32 -7.69 -4.69
CA TYR A 138 -14.09 -8.50 -3.75
C TYR A 138 -15.61 -8.31 -3.83
N GLY A 139 -16.08 -7.40 -4.69
CA GLY A 139 -17.47 -6.96 -4.67
C GLY A 139 -17.87 -6.26 -3.38
N ALA A 140 -19.15 -6.30 -3.05
CA ALA A 140 -19.72 -5.72 -1.83
C ALA A 140 -19.67 -6.69 -0.62
N MET A 141 -18.69 -7.59 -0.60
CA MET A 141 -18.52 -8.61 0.45
C MET A 141 -17.21 -8.38 1.21
N ARG A 142 -17.16 -8.81 2.47
CA ARG A 142 -15.89 -8.90 3.21
C ARG A 142 -15.13 -10.13 2.71
N PRO A 143 -13.80 -10.07 2.51
CA PRO A 143 -13.03 -11.24 2.12
C PRO A 143 -12.99 -12.19 3.31
N THR A 144 -13.42 -13.42 3.12
CA THR A 144 -13.28 -14.52 4.09
C THR A 144 -12.12 -15.43 3.68
N PRO A 145 -11.51 -16.19 4.59
CA PRO A 145 -10.58 -17.25 4.20
C PRO A 145 -11.24 -18.26 3.24
N LEU A 146 -10.44 -18.89 2.38
CA LEU A 146 -10.94 -19.98 1.53
C LEU A 146 -11.47 -21.14 2.37
N CYS A 147 -12.61 -21.70 1.97
CA CYS A 147 -13.03 -22.99 2.49
C CYS A 147 -12.14 -24.09 1.90
N THR A 148 -12.08 -25.25 2.58
CA THR A 148 -11.23 -26.38 2.17
C THR A 148 -11.46 -26.81 0.72
N ALA A 149 -12.70 -26.81 0.24
CA ALA A 149 -13.03 -27.14 -1.15
C ALA A 149 -12.39 -26.17 -2.16
N CYS A 150 -12.46 -24.86 -1.87
CA CYS A 150 -11.85 -23.83 -2.70
C CYS A 150 -10.33 -23.81 -2.60
N THR A 151 -9.77 -24.09 -1.42
CA THR A 151 -8.32 -24.29 -1.24
C THR A 151 -7.82 -25.43 -2.11
N ASN A 152 -8.52 -26.57 -2.11
CA ASN A 152 -8.17 -27.74 -2.93
C ASN A 152 -8.35 -27.48 -4.43
N ALA A 153 -9.40 -26.75 -4.83
CA ALA A 153 -9.61 -26.36 -6.22
C ALA A 153 -8.55 -25.37 -6.72
N ALA A 154 -8.05 -24.45 -5.87
CA ALA A 154 -6.99 -23.50 -6.22
C ALA A 154 -5.63 -24.16 -6.51
N HIS A 155 -5.37 -25.35 -5.93
CA HIS A 155 -4.16 -26.11 -6.21
C HIS A 155 -4.14 -26.72 -7.63
N ASP A 156 -5.30 -26.90 -8.24
CA ASP A 156 -5.44 -27.25 -9.65
C ASP A 156 -5.43 -25.94 -10.47
N MET A 157 -4.22 -25.52 -10.87
CA MET A 157 -3.89 -24.25 -11.56
C MET A 157 -4.74 -23.93 -12.82
N SER A 158 -5.67 -24.79 -13.20
CA SER A 158 -6.56 -24.67 -14.35
C SER A 158 -7.95 -24.11 -14.03
N ARG A 159 -8.35 -23.96 -12.75
CA ARG A 159 -9.73 -23.61 -12.40
C ARG A 159 -9.86 -22.40 -11.46
N ALA A 160 -11.01 -21.74 -11.59
CA ALA A 160 -11.49 -20.74 -10.65
C ALA A 160 -11.47 -21.28 -9.24
N ILE A 161 -10.89 -20.49 -8.33
CA ILE A 161 -10.70 -20.86 -6.93
C ILE A 161 -12.03 -21.24 -6.26
N ARG A 162 -13.17 -20.76 -6.77
CA ARG A 162 -14.47 -21.26 -6.31
C ARG A 162 -14.73 -22.65 -6.88
N ALA A 163 -14.65 -23.65 -6.01
CA ALA A 163 -15.06 -25.01 -6.33
C ALA A 163 -16.52 -24.99 -6.86
N PRO A 164 -16.87 -25.78 -7.90
CA PRO A 164 -18.22 -25.81 -8.48
C PRO A 164 -19.33 -26.08 -7.45
N ASP A 165 -18.98 -26.68 -6.33
CA ASP A 165 -19.81 -27.08 -5.21
C ASP A 165 -19.66 -26.19 -3.95
N CYS A 166 -18.92 -25.07 -3.99
CA CYS A 166 -18.86 -24.15 -2.82
C CYS A 166 -20.22 -23.51 -2.56
N THR A 167 -20.87 -23.93 -1.47
CA THR A 167 -22.15 -23.38 -0.94
C THR A 167 -21.95 -22.31 0.12
N GLU A 168 -20.74 -22.17 0.67
CA GLU A 168 -20.36 -21.18 1.69
C GLU A 168 -20.04 -19.81 1.07
N PRO A 169 -20.13 -18.70 1.84
CA PRO A 169 -19.53 -17.41 1.49
C PRO A 169 -18.00 -17.50 1.67
N CYS A 170 -17.37 -18.39 0.89
CA CYS A 170 -15.93 -18.69 0.85
C CYS A 170 -15.20 -17.61 0.05
N GLY A 171 -14.19 -16.97 0.65
CA GLY A 171 -13.84 -15.60 0.27
C GLY A 171 -12.85 -15.41 -0.86
N ASN A 172 -12.93 -16.25 -1.89
CA ASN A 172 -12.44 -15.89 -3.21
C ASN A 172 -13.54 -16.06 -4.22
N ALA A 173 -14.30 -14.99 -4.41
CA ALA A 173 -14.77 -14.77 -5.74
C ALA A 173 -13.58 -14.29 -6.58
N VAL A 174 -13.31 -14.98 -7.69
CA VAL A 174 -12.25 -14.67 -8.66
C VAL A 174 -12.07 -13.15 -8.82
N ALA A 175 -10.85 -12.64 -8.66
CA ALA A 175 -10.57 -11.24 -8.95
C ALA A 175 -10.20 -11.08 -10.44
N PRO A 176 -10.78 -10.10 -11.15
CA PRO A 176 -11.79 -9.16 -10.66
C PRO A 176 -13.19 -9.82 -10.55
N PHE A 177 -13.86 -9.58 -9.43
CA PHE A 177 -15.22 -10.04 -9.14
C PHE A 177 -16.27 -9.23 -9.90
N MET A 178 -16.04 -7.92 -10.03
CA MET A 178 -16.88 -7.02 -10.82
C MET A 178 -16.11 -6.53 -12.04
N THR A 179 -16.81 -6.27 -13.13
CA THR A 179 -16.24 -5.43 -14.21
C THR A 179 -16.11 -3.98 -13.73
N PRO A 180 -15.23 -3.16 -14.31
CA PRO A 180 -15.13 -1.73 -13.99
C PRO A 180 -16.49 -1.02 -14.06
N THR A 181 -17.28 -1.30 -15.10
CA THR A 181 -18.62 -0.74 -15.27
C THR A 181 -19.57 -1.16 -14.14
N ALA A 182 -19.54 -2.44 -13.74
CA ALA A 182 -20.38 -2.92 -12.64
C ALA A 182 -19.97 -2.29 -11.30
N ALA A 183 -18.68 -2.20 -11.01
CA ALA A 183 -18.17 -1.56 -9.80
C ALA A 183 -18.52 -0.07 -9.73
N ILE A 184 -18.37 0.67 -10.84
CA ILE A 184 -18.74 2.10 -10.93
C ILE A 184 -20.25 2.27 -10.76
N THR A 185 -21.06 1.48 -11.47
CA THR A 185 -22.52 1.56 -11.38
C THR A 185 -22.99 1.28 -9.96
N TRP A 186 -22.52 0.18 -9.35
CA TRP A 186 -22.86 -0.16 -7.97
C TRP A 186 -22.47 0.97 -7.02
N LEU A 187 -21.24 1.48 -7.15
CA LEU A 187 -20.75 2.54 -6.27
C LEU A 187 -21.54 3.83 -6.47
N ARG A 188 -21.92 4.20 -7.70
CA ARG A 188 -22.73 5.39 -7.97
C ARG A 188 -24.17 5.23 -7.49
N THR A 189 -24.71 4.02 -7.46
CA THR A 189 -26.01 3.74 -6.82
C THR A 189 -25.91 3.92 -5.30
N ALA A 190 -24.88 3.38 -4.66
CA ALA A 190 -24.69 3.49 -3.21
C ALA A 190 -24.16 4.87 -2.76
N ARG A 191 -23.47 5.59 -3.66
CA ARG A 191 -22.76 6.85 -3.45
C ARG A 191 -22.78 7.69 -4.73
N PRO A 192 -23.86 8.46 -4.97
CA PRO A 192 -24.01 9.26 -6.18
C PRO A 192 -22.80 10.17 -6.43
N LYS A 193 -22.39 10.27 -7.70
CA LYS A 193 -21.24 11.04 -8.20
C LYS A 193 -19.85 10.45 -7.93
N SER A 194 -19.74 9.27 -7.31
CA SER A 194 -18.42 8.63 -7.11
C SER A 194 -17.65 8.48 -8.41
N LEU A 195 -16.32 8.71 -8.34
CA LEU A 195 -15.40 8.93 -9.46
C LEU A 195 -15.76 10.18 -10.27
N GLU A 196 -14.90 11.19 -10.17
CA GLU A 196 -15.14 12.55 -10.68
C GLU A 196 -14.47 12.80 -12.04
N THR A 197 -13.48 11.99 -12.42
CA THR A 197 -12.69 12.22 -13.65
C THR A 197 -12.59 10.99 -14.54
N VAL A 198 -12.40 11.22 -15.84
CA VAL A 198 -12.13 10.17 -16.83
C VAL A 198 -10.86 9.39 -16.48
N ALA A 199 -9.83 10.06 -15.94
CA ALA A 199 -8.60 9.41 -15.49
C ALA A 199 -8.85 8.40 -14.35
N GLN A 200 -9.77 8.69 -13.43
CA GLN A 200 -10.16 7.79 -12.36
C GLN A 200 -10.91 6.55 -12.88
N GLU A 201 -11.82 6.73 -13.85
CA GLU A 201 -12.50 5.60 -14.49
C GLU A 201 -11.53 4.76 -15.34
N GLN A 202 -10.59 5.41 -16.04
CA GLN A 202 -9.58 4.74 -16.85
C GLN A 202 -8.62 3.90 -16.00
N PHE A 203 -8.14 4.45 -14.88
CA PHE A 203 -7.34 3.70 -13.91
C PHE A 203 -8.07 2.44 -13.42
N LEU A 204 -9.38 2.51 -13.20
CA LEU A 204 -10.16 1.35 -12.76
C LEU A 204 -10.15 0.22 -13.81
N LYS A 205 -10.20 0.56 -15.10
CA LYS A 205 -10.07 -0.42 -16.20
C LYS A 205 -8.68 -1.06 -16.21
N GLU A 206 -7.64 -0.24 -16.12
CA GLU A 206 -6.25 -0.70 -16.07
C GLU A 206 -6.00 -1.61 -14.86
N TYR A 207 -6.55 -1.26 -13.69
CA TYR A 207 -6.45 -2.06 -12.49
C TYR A 207 -7.21 -3.40 -12.61
N ALA A 208 -8.36 -3.43 -13.29
CA ALA A 208 -9.03 -4.70 -13.57
C ALA A 208 -8.17 -5.63 -14.45
N ASP A 209 -7.45 -5.10 -15.44
CA ASP A 209 -6.51 -5.89 -16.23
C ASP A 209 -5.31 -6.37 -15.40
N VAL A 210 -4.88 -5.58 -14.40
CA VAL A 210 -3.88 -6.02 -13.40
C VAL A 210 -4.41 -7.21 -12.61
N LEU A 211 -5.64 -7.15 -12.11
CA LEU A 211 -6.27 -8.25 -11.37
C LEU A 211 -6.41 -9.52 -12.23
N TRP A 212 -6.89 -9.40 -13.48
CA TRP A 212 -7.01 -10.53 -14.41
C TRP A 212 -5.67 -11.20 -14.67
N ARG A 213 -4.60 -10.42 -14.86
CA ARG A 213 -3.26 -10.96 -15.09
C ARG A 213 -2.68 -11.64 -13.86
N ARG A 214 -2.93 -11.10 -12.66
CA ARG A 214 -2.58 -11.76 -11.38
C ARG A 214 -3.32 -13.08 -11.21
N TYR A 215 -4.60 -13.12 -11.58
CA TYR A 215 -5.40 -14.34 -11.54
C TYR A 215 -4.93 -15.42 -12.54
N ALA A 216 -4.57 -15.03 -13.77
CA ALA A 216 -4.10 -15.95 -14.81
C ALA A 216 -2.72 -16.60 -14.54
N CYS A 217 -2.04 -16.23 -13.45
CA CYS A 217 -0.82 -16.86 -12.96
C CYS A 217 -0.99 -17.28 -11.49
N PRO A 218 -1.67 -18.41 -11.22
CA PRO A 218 -1.80 -18.95 -9.86
C PRO A 218 -0.41 -19.20 -9.25
N GLY A 219 -0.17 -18.67 -8.05
CA GLY A 219 1.17 -18.57 -7.43
C GLY A 219 1.81 -17.17 -7.50
N SER A 220 1.16 -16.22 -8.18
CA SER A 220 1.47 -14.78 -8.12
C SER A 220 0.58 -14.02 -7.13
N ASP A 221 -0.18 -14.75 -6.31
CA ASP A 221 -1.07 -14.16 -5.32
C ASP A 221 -0.25 -13.19 -4.48
N PHE A 222 -0.62 -11.92 -4.61
CA PHE A 222 -0.08 -10.81 -3.85
C PHE A 222 -0.63 -10.93 -2.42
N GLN A 223 -0.38 -12.07 -1.75
CA GLN A 223 0.29 -11.93 -0.48
C GLN A 223 1.46 -11.02 -0.81
N LEU A 224 1.38 -9.77 -0.35
CA LEU A 224 2.61 -9.17 0.08
C LEU A 224 3.22 -10.24 0.97
N VAL A 225 4.19 -10.97 0.45
CA VAL A 225 5.30 -11.38 1.26
C VAL A 225 5.95 -10.05 1.62
N THR A 226 5.29 -9.33 2.55
CA THR A 226 5.95 -8.59 3.60
C THR A 226 6.75 -9.69 4.26
N GLY A 227 7.98 -9.94 3.78
CA GLY A 227 8.82 -10.91 4.46
C GLY A 227 8.77 -10.60 5.96
N ASP A 228 8.81 -11.61 6.82
CA ASP A 228 8.91 -11.34 8.24
C ASP A 228 10.36 -10.97 8.54
N GLY A 229 10.58 -9.82 9.17
CA GLY A 229 11.93 -9.39 9.53
C GLY A 229 12.06 -7.91 9.80
N ALA A 230 12.81 -7.59 10.85
CA ALA A 230 13.18 -6.22 11.20
C ALA A 230 14.29 -5.70 10.28
N LEU A 231 14.39 -4.38 10.17
CA LEU A 231 15.52 -3.72 9.52
C LEU A 231 16.82 -4.10 10.26
N ARG A 232 17.79 -4.65 9.53
CA ARG A 232 19.12 -4.93 10.09
C ARG A 232 20.08 -3.85 9.66
N ARG A 233 20.90 -3.36 10.59
CA ARG A 233 21.89 -2.30 10.37
C ARG A 233 23.26 -2.76 10.84
N ASN A 234 24.27 -2.59 9.99
CA ASN A 234 25.67 -2.73 10.33
C ASN A 234 26.41 -1.43 9.98
N GLY A 235 27.19 -0.88 10.91
CA GLY A 235 27.83 0.43 10.76
C GLY A 235 26.88 1.61 11.02
N GLN A 236 27.42 2.83 10.92
CA GLN A 236 26.70 4.06 11.26
C GLN A 236 27.00 5.19 10.27
N CYS A 237 25.95 5.86 9.85
CA CYS A 237 26.02 7.04 8.99
C CYS A 237 24.85 7.94 9.34
N THR A 238 25.15 9.18 9.73
CA THR A 238 24.14 10.18 10.13
C THR A 238 23.60 10.95 8.93
N MET A 239 24.42 11.19 7.91
CA MET A 239 24.05 11.97 6.72
C MET A 239 24.69 11.36 5.46
N PRO A 240 24.08 10.30 4.89
CA PRO A 240 24.58 9.75 3.64
C PRO A 240 24.36 10.72 2.48
N ALA A 241 25.39 10.91 1.67
CA ALA A 241 25.34 11.67 0.42
C ALA A 241 25.11 10.76 -0.80
N LEU A 242 25.40 9.47 -0.68
CA LEU A 242 25.06 8.44 -1.65
C LEU A 242 24.33 7.28 -0.96
N VAL A 243 23.13 6.95 -1.42
CA VAL A 243 22.38 5.76 -1.02
C VAL A 243 22.37 4.79 -2.19
N MET A 244 23.06 3.67 -2.06
CA MET A 244 23.15 2.66 -3.11
C MET A 244 22.19 1.50 -2.84
N LEU A 245 21.25 1.26 -3.74
CA LEU A 245 20.30 0.15 -3.59
C LEU A 245 20.85 -1.12 -4.24
N VAL A 246 20.76 -2.26 -3.56
CA VAL A 246 21.28 -3.56 -4.00
C VAL A 246 20.19 -4.61 -3.81
N GLY A 247 19.98 -5.48 -4.80
CA GLY A 247 19.05 -6.59 -4.69
C GLY A 247 18.42 -6.98 -6.03
N LEU A 248 17.71 -8.10 -6.02
CA LEU A 248 17.08 -8.66 -7.22
C LEU A 248 16.03 -7.71 -7.83
N PRO A 249 15.80 -7.72 -9.15
CA PRO A 249 14.67 -7.01 -9.73
C PRO A 249 13.36 -7.47 -9.05
N GLY A 250 12.43 -6.54 -8.78
CA GLY A 250 11.21 -6.85 -8.01
C GLY A 250 11.38 -6.85 -6.48
N SER A 251 12.59 -6.70 -5.93
CA SER A 251 12.82 -6.73 -4.48
C SER A 251 12.24 -5.53 -3.70
N GLY A 252 11.94 -4.41 -4.37
CA GLY A 252 11.37 -3.21 -3.73
C GLY A 252 12.28 -1.98 -3.73
N LYS A 253 13.43 -2.02 -4.41
CA LYS A 253 14.39 -0.90 -4.51
C LYS A 253 13.76 0.42 -4.96
N SER A 254 13.09 0.43 -6.11
CA SER A 254 12.49 1.65 -6.67
C SER A 254 11.43 2.26 -5.77
N TRP A 255 10.70 1.45 -5.00
CA TRP A 255 9.73 1.94 -4.02
C TRP A 255 10.39 2.78 -2.91
N VAL A 256 11.57 2.36 -2.43
CA VAL A 256 12.38 3.15 -1.48
C VAL A 256 12.96 4.38 -2.19
N ALA A 257 13.47 4.23 -3.40
CA ALA A 257 14.08 5.32 -4.15
C ALA A 257 13.10 6.49 -4.39
N GLU A 258 11.87 6.18 -4.79
CA GLU A 258 10.79 7.16 -5.00
C GLU A 258 10.45 7.92 -3.72
N ARG A 259 10.46 7.25 -2.56
CA ARG A 259 10.19 7.90 -1.26
C ARG A 259 11.36 8.73 -0.76
N LEU A 260 12.58 8.36 -1.14
CA LEU A 260 13.77 9.17 -0.88
C LEU A 260 13.90 10.35 -1.85
N ALA A 261 13.13 10.39 -2.95
CA ALA A 261 13.21 11.44 -3.97
C ALA A 261 12.93 12.86 -3.43
N ALA A 262 12.27 12.98 -2.27
CA ALA A 262 12.07 14.25 -1.58
C ALA A 262 13.37 14.86 -1.02
N ARG A 263 14.42 14.04 -0.77
CA ARG A 263 15.70 14.45 -0.15
C ARG A 263 16.94 14.06 -0.97
N PHE A 264 16.77 13.22 -1.97
CA PHE A 264 17.83 12.68 -2.81
C PHE A 264 17.41 12.77 -4.27
N THR A 265 18.35 13.06 -5.17
CA THR A 265 18.11 12.87 -6.60
C THR A 265 18.01 11.38 -6.89
N HIS A 266 16.87 10.94 -7.41
CA HIS A 266 16.65 9.55 -7.82
C HIS A 266 17.32 9.28 -9.15
N VAL A 267 18.40 8.50 -9.12
CA VAL A 267 19.16 8.11 -10.31
C VAL A 267 18.87 6.64 -10.59
N SER A 268 18.06 6.38 -11.61
CA SER A 268 17.70 5.04 -12.05
C SER A 268 18.11 4.86 -13.51
N GLN A 269 18.87 3.80 -13.78
CA GLN A 269 19.24 3.47 -15.17
C GLN A 269 18.02 3.05 -15.99
N ASP A 270 17.00 2.49 -15.35
CA ASP A 270 15.75 2.15 -16.02
C ASP A 270 14.99 3.40 -16.49
N LEU A 271 15.12 4.54 -15.78
CA LEU A 271 14.51 5.82 -16.14
C LEU A 271 15.37 6.61 -17.14
N LEU A 272 16.69 6.60 -16.95
CA LEU A 272 17.64 7.39 -17.74
C LEU A 272 18.11 6.69 -19.03
N GLY A 273 17.89 5.38 -19.15
CA GLY A 273 18.17 4.58 -20.34
C GLY A 273 19.60 4.05 -20.45
N ASP A 274 20.61 4.82 -20.04
CA ASP A 274 22.03 4.41 -20.15
C ASP A 274 22.88 4.67 -18.89
N ARG A 275 24.01 3.96 -18.82
CA ARG A 275 24.95 4.02 -17.67
C ARG A 275 25.67 5.37 -17.59
N GLY A 276 26.02 5.97 -18.73
CA GLY A 276 26.74 7.25 -18.77
C GLY A 276 25.90 8.39 -18.21
N ALA A 277 24.60 8.41 -18.50
CA ALA A 277 23.66 9.33 -17.88
C ALA A 277 23.61 9.16 -16.34
N CYS A 278 23.57 7.93 -15.84
CA CYS A 278 23.63 7.68 -14.39
C CYS A 278 24.94 8.17 -13.76
N GLU A 279 26.07 7.95 -14.44
CA GLU A 279 27.40 8.43 -14.01
C GLU A 279 27.47 9.95 -13.96
N PHE A 280 26.88 10.63 -14.94
CA PHE A 280 26.76 12.09 -14.93
C PHE A 280 25.92 12.56 -13.74
N GLU A 281 24.74 12.00 -13.54
CA GLU A 281 23.83 12.39 -12.45
C GLU A 281 24.45 12.17 -11.07
N VAL A 282 25.15 11.04 -10.87
CA VAL A 282 25.84 10.75 -9.60
C VAL A 282 26.97 11.74 -9.33
N LYS A 283 27.72 12.17 -10.36
CA LYS A 283 28.78 13.18 -10.22
C LYS A 283 28.20 14.56 -9.90
N THR A 284 27.14 14.95 -10.61
CA THR A 284 26.60 16.32 -10.59
C THR A 284 25.83 16.62 -9.31
N HIS A 285 25.00 15.69 -8.84
CA HIS A 285 24.11 15.96 -7.71
C HIS A 285 24.78 15.65 -6.37
N PRO A 286 24.58 16.47 -5.32
CA PRO A 286 25.25 16.29 -4.03
C PRO A 286 24.70 15.10 -3.23
N ARG A 287 23.39 14.85 -3.31
CA ARG A 287 22.70 13.76 -2.60
C ARG A 287 21.95 12.90 -3.60
N VAL A 288 22.33 11.63 -3.69
CA VAL A 288 21.83 10.71 -4.73
C VAL A 288 21.35 9.41 -4.11
N VAL A 289 20.21 8.91 -4.59
CA VAL A 289 19.82 7.51 -4.44
C VAL A 289 20.02 6.80 -5.77
N LEU A 290 20.94 5.84 -5.80
CA LEU A 290 21.28 5.04 -6.98
C LEU A 290 20.43 3.77 -7.01
N ASP A 291 19.39 3.79 -7.84
CA ASP A 291 18.41 2.72 -8.02
C ASP A 291 18.79 1.83 -9.21
N ARG A 292 19.61 0.81 -8.92
CA ARG A 292 20.04 -0.25 -9.85
C ARG A 292 20.10 -1.57 -9.09
N CYS A 293 20.41 -2.68 -9.77
CA CYS A 293 20.59 -3.97 -9.07
C CYS A 293 21.93 -4.04 -8.30
N ASN A 294 22.96 -3.30 -8.76
CA ASN A 294 24.28 -3.16 -8.10
C ASN A 294 24.85 -4.49 -7.59
N SER A 295 24.76 -5.52 -8.43
CA SER A 295 24.82 -6.92 -8.00
C SER A 295 26.22 -7.45 -7.75
N THR A 296 27.27 -6.79 -8.22
CA THR A 296 28.66 -7.22 -8.02
C THR A 296 29.45 -6.16 -7.26
N ARG A 297 30.38 -6.61 -6.41
CA ARG A 297 31.32 -5.76 -5.68
C ARG A 297 32.12 -4.86 -6.62
N ALA A 298 32.51 -5.36 -7.78
CA ALA A 298 33.22 -4.57 -8.79
C ALA A 298 32.39 -3.40 -9.32
N ASP A 299 31.08 -3.60 -9.58
CA ASP A 299 30.22 -2.50 -10.04
C ASP A 299 30.04 -1.46 -8.93
N ARG A 300 29.81 -1.91 -7.69
CA ARG A 300 29.68 -1.03 -6.51
C ARG A 300 30.94 -0.20 -6.27
N ALA A 301 32.12 -0.80 -6.39
CA ALA A 301 33.40 -0.11 -6.27
C ALA A 301 33.54 1.02 -7.32
N ALA A 302 33.09 0.80 -8.56
CA ALA A 302 33.11 1.83 -9.59
C ALA A 302 32.22 3.03 -9.21
N TRP A 303 31.01 2.79 -8.68
CA TRP A 303 30.11 3.85 -8.23
C TRP A 303 30.62 4.59 -6.99
N LEU A 304 31.22 3.88 -6.04
CA LEU A 304 31.87 4.49 -4.87
C LEU A 304 33.03 5.41 -5.29
N ALA A 305 33.88 4.94 -6.20
CA ALA A 305 35.00 5.71 -6.74
C ALA A 305 34.55 6.95 -7.52
N LEU A 306 33.34 6.90 -8.10
CA LEU A 306 32.74 7.99 -8.85
C LEU A 306 32.05 9.03 -7.95
N GLY A 307 31.40 8.59 -6.87
CA GLY A 307 30.74 9.46 -5.90
C GLY A 307 31.70 10.18 -4.95
N LYS A 308 32.79 9.52 -4.53
CA LYS A 308 33.80 9.99 -3.54
C LYS A 308 33.20 10.76 -2.36
N ARG A 309 32.14 10.20 -1.77
CA ARG A 309 31.36 10.83 -0.69
C ARG A 309 30.86 9.78 0.30
N PRO A 310 30.42 10.19 1.50
CA PRO A 310 29.83 9.27 2.47
C PRO A 310 28.66 8.49 1.84
N ALA A 311 28.84 7.18 1.73
CA ALA A 311 27.91 6.29 1.06
C ALA A 311 27.38 5.23 2.03
N VAL A 312 26.11 4.91 1.90
CA VAL A 312 25.48 3.75 2.53
C VAL A 312 24.93 2.83 1.46
N VAL A 313 24.85 1.55 1.78
CA VAL A 313 24.28 0.53 0.90
C VAL A 313 23.06 -0.09 1.55
N VAL A 314 22.02 -0.31 0.74
CA VAL A 314 20.75 -0.90 1.15
C VAL A 314 20.56 -2.20 0.37
N HIS A 315 20.75 -3.32 1.06
CA HIS A 315 20.51 -4.65 0.53
C HIS A 315 19.06 -5.08 0.75
N PHE A 316 18.34 -5.39 -0.32
CA PHE A 316 16.99 -5.97 -0.25
C PHE A 316 17.10 -7.49 -0.25
N ASP A 317 16.98 -8.07 0.94
CA ASP A 317 17.03 -9.50 1.20
C ASP A 317 15.64 -10.10 1.04
N VAL A 318 15.18 -10.15 -0.21
CA VAL A 318 13.84 -10.63 -0.57
C VAL A 318 13.99 -11.86 -1.45
N ASP A 319 13.28 -12.92 -1.10
CA ASP A 319 13.36 -14.21 -1.78
C ASP A 319 13.13 -14.09 -3.29
N LEU A 320 13.86 -14.93 -4.03
CA LEU A 320 13.82 -14.97 -5.49
C LEU A 320 12.40 -15.20 -6.01
N ASP A 321 11.65 -16.09 -5.37
CA ASP A 321 10.29 -16.42 -5.78
C ASP A 321 9.33 -15.24 -5.60
N VAL A 322 9.50 -14.48 -4.52
CA VAL A 322 8.76 -13.24 -4.26
C VAL A 322 9.11 -12.18 -5.30
N CYS A 323 10.40 -11.99 -5.57
CA CYS A 323 10.88 -11.07 -6.60
C CYS A 323 10.33 -11.46 -7.99
N ALA A 324 10.36 -12.74 -8.33
CA ALA A 324 9.85 -13.27 -9.58
C ALA A 324 8.34 -13.09 -9.71
N ALA A 325 7.58 -13.34 -8.65
CA ALA A 325 6.14 -13.07 -8.60
C ALA A 325 5.85 -11.58 -8.83
N ARG A 326 6.60 -10.69 -8.16
CA ARG A 326 6.45 -9.23 -8.32
C ARG A 326 6.77 -8.75 -9.74
N ILE A 327 7.81 -9.26 -10.38
CA ILE A 327 8.13 -8.91 -11.78
C ILE A 327 7.03 -9.39 -12.73
N ARG A 328 6.53 -10.62 -12.56
CA ARG A 328 5.44 -11.18 -13.38
C ARG A 328 4.17 -10.31 -13.30
N GLY A 329 3.94 -9.65 -12.17
CA GLY A 329 2.80 -8.76 -11.93
C GLY A 329 2.99 -7.29 -12.34
N ARG A 330 4.18 -6.84 -12.77
CA ARG A 330 4.41 -5.44 -13.20
C ARG A 330 3.83 -5.22 -14.60
N ILE A 331 2.87 -4.31 -14.72
CA ILE A 331 2.34 -3.84 -16.00
C ILE A 331 2.79 -2.38 -16.13
N ASN A 332 3.51 -2.08 -17.21
CA ASN A 332 4.15 -0.78 -17.51
C ASN A 332 5.53 -0.57 -16.88
N HIS A 333 6.47 -1.48 -17.16
CA HIS A 333 7.89 -1.12 -17.10
C HIS A 333 8.54 -1.40 -18.47
N PRO A 334 9.34 -0.47 -19.05
CA PRO A 334 10.02 -0.65 -20.34
C PRO A 334 10.83 -1.96 -20.41
N THR A 335 11.22 -2.49 -19.26
CA THR A 335 12.11 -3.64 -19.06
C THR A 335 11.38 -5.00 -18.98
N LEU A 336 10.10 -5.10 -19.37
CA LEU A 336 9.35 -6.37 -19.37
C LEU A 336 9.89 -7.41 -20.37
N LYS A 337 10.52 -6.98 -21.48
CA LYS A 337 11.15 -7.90 -22.45
C LYS A 337 12.35 -8.66 -21.88
N SER A 338 12.92 -8.22 -20.75
CA SER A 338 14.10 -8.81 -20.09
C SER A 338 13.83 -9.45 -18.73
N GLY A 339 12.61 -9.40 -18.20
CA GLY A 339 12.27 -9.85 -16.83
C GLY A 339 12.61 -11.32 -16.52
N ARG A 340 12.48 -12.24 -17.48
CA ARG A 340 12.92 -13.66 -17.30
C ARG A 340 14.45 -13.83 -17.29
N ARG A 341 15.21 -12.95 -17.96
CA ARG A 341 16.68 -12.95 -17.93
C ARG A 341 17.23 -12.24 -16.68
N ALA A 342 16.53 -11.22 -16.17
CA ALA A 342 16.98 -10.42 -15.03
C ALA A 342 16.96 -11.17 -13.69
N LEU A 343 16.13 -12.23 -13.56
CA LEU A 343 16.09 -13.10 -12.37
C LEU A 343 17.26 -14.10 -12.29
N LYS A 344 18.11 -14.21 -13.32
CA LYS A 344 19.32 -15.04 -13.30
C LYS A 344 20.52 -14.33 -12.67
N GLN A 345 20.34 -13.09 -12.20
CA GLN A 345 21.42 -12.28 -11.66
C GLN A 345 21.74 -12.73 -10.23
N VAL A 346 22.96 -13.24 -10.03
CA VAL A 346 23.50 -13.49 -8.69
C VAL A 346 23.86 -12.13 -8.08
N VAL A 347 23.38 -11.87 -6.86
CA VAL A 347 23.69 -10.65 -6.10
C VAL A 347 24.72 -11.01 -5.02
N GLU A 348 25.92 -10.44 -5.13
CA GLU A 348 26.94 -10.53 -4.10
C GLU A 348 26.54 -9.64 -2.91
N LEU A 349 26.54 -10.22 -1.71
CA LEU A 349 26.20 -9.53 -0.47
C LEU A 349 27.11 -8.32 -0.24
N PRO A 350 26.54 -7.12 0.01
CA PRO A 350 27.36 -5.94 0.26
C PRO A 350 27.92 -5.95 1.68
N THR A 351 29.18 -5.53 1.81
CA THR A 351 29.93 -5.56 3.08
C THR A 351 30.60 -4.22 3.38
N LEU A 352 30.93 -3.96 4.65
CA LEU A 352 31.53 -2.67 5.08
C LEU A 352 32.95 -2.46 4.52
N ASP A 353 33.70 -3.53 4.25
CA ASP A 353 35.04 -3.50 3.67
C ASP A 353 35.06 -3.01 2.20
N GLU A 354 33.90 -2.80 1.58
CA GLU A 354 33.78 -2.13 0.28
C GLU A 354 33.92 -0.60 0.37
N GLY A 355 33.91 -0.02 1.58
CA GLY A 355 34.02 1.43 1.81
C GLY A 355 32.70 2.14 2.09
N PHE A 356 31.62 1.39 2.40
CA PHE A 356 30.36 1.96 2.87
C PHE A 356 30.43 2.32 4.35
N ALA A 357 29.83 3.44 4.73
CA ALA A 357 29.72 3.86 6.13
C ALA A 357 28.70 3.03 6.92
N ALA A 358 27.67 2.51 6.24
CA ALA A 358 26.71 1.58 6.81
C ALA A 358 26.10 0.67 5.73
N VAL A 359 25.74 -0.55 6.14
CA VAL A 359 24.98 -1.54 5.38
C VAL A 359 23.63 -1.71 6.06
N TYR A 360 22.54 -1.47 5.33
CA TYR A 360 21.18 -1.77 5.75
C TYR A 360 20.68 -3.02 5.02
N THR A 361 20.05 -3.95 5.72
CA THR A 361 19.40 -5.10 5.11
C THR A 361 17.90 -5.06 5.35
N VAL A 362 17.14 -5.07 4.27
CA VAL A 362 15.69 -4.89 4.21
C VAL A 362 15.05 -6.21 3.79
N PRO A 363 14.57 -7.03 4.75
CA PRO A 363 13.89 -8.28 4.44
C PRO A 363 12.39 -8.10 4.14
N SER A 364 11.83 -6.95 4.54
CA SER A 364 10.39 -6.74 4.59
C SER A 364 9.98 -5.35 4.15
N TYR A 365 8.69 -5.20 3.85
CA TYR A 365 8.10 -3.89 3.58
C TYR A 365 8.14 -2.98 4.82
N ALA A 366 7.88 -3.54 6.01
CA ALA A 366 7.96 -2.79 7.26
C ALA A 366 9.38 -2.25 7.50
N ALA A 367 10.41 -3.07 7.27
CA ALA A 367 11.81 -2.65 7.33
C ALA A 367 12.15 -1.60 6.26
N ALA A 368 11.53 -1.67 5.07
CA ALA A 368 11.71 -0.67 4.03
C ALA A 368 11.13 0.69 4.43
N GLN A 369 9.96 0.69 5.10
CA GLN A 369 9.36 1.91 5.64
C GLN A 369 10.21 2.49 6.78
N GLU A 370 10.64 1.65 7.72
CA GLU A 370 11.56 2.04 8.80
C GLU A 370 12.86 2.65 8.25
N LEU A 371 13.42 2.06 7.19
CA LEU A 371 14.59 2.60 6.50
C LEU A 371 14.34 4.00 5.92
N VAL A 372 13.18 4.21 5.27
CA VAL A 372 12.82 5.53 4.73
C VAL A 372 12.75 6.55 5.85
N ASP A 373 12.14 6.19 6.99
CA ASP A 373 12.03 7.06 8.15
C ASP A 373 13.43 7.42 8.71
N VAL A 374 14.31 6.43 8.85
CA VAL A 374 15.71 6.62 9.28
C VAL A 374 16.49 7.53 8.32
N LEU A 375 16.41 7.30 7.01
CA LEU A 375 17.19 8.05 6.01
C LEU A 375 16.63 9.46 5.74
N THR A 376 15.35 9.67 6.03
CA THR A 376 14.72 10.99 5.95
C THR A 376 14.73 11.73 7.29
N GLY A 377 15.11 11.09 8.40
CA GLY A 377 15.14 11.73 9.71
C GLY A 377 13.76 11.99 10.30
N VAL A 378 12.76 11.22 9.88
CA VAL A 378 11.45 11.18 10.54
C VAL A 378 11.58 10.16 11.67
N SER A 379 11.57 10.62 12.92
CA SER A 379 11.66 9.70 14.06
C SER A 379 10.42 8.79 14.10
N PRO A 380 10.56 7.46 14.28
CA PRO A 380 9.41 6.61 14.57
C PRO A 380 8.76 7.08 15.89
N PRO A 381 7.43 6.96 16.05
CA PRO A 381 6.80 7.20 17.34
C PRO A 381 7.39 6.22 18.35
N THR A 382 8.10 6.75 19.33
CA THR A 382 8.69 5.98 20.43
C THR A 382 7.59 5.19 21.13
N ALA A 383 7.69 3.86 21.06
CA ALA A 383 6.91 2.99 21.92
C ALA A 383 7.26 3.32 23.38
N ASN A 384 6.31 3.90 24.13
CA ASN A 384 6.42 4.06 25.56
C ASN A 384 6.50 2.65 26.18
N VAL A 385 7.71 2.22 26.53
CA VAL A 385 7.91 1.11 27.46
C VAL A 385 7.48 1.65 28.81
N ALA A 386 6.28 1.24 29.26
CA ALA A 386 5.82 1.47 30.61
C ALA A 386 6.84 0.84 31.58
N SER A 387 7.56 1.69 32.29
CA SER A 387 8.31 1.29 33.48
C SER A 387 7.29 0.83 34.54
N ASN A 388 7.14 -0.48 34.69
CA ASN A 388 6.55 -1.06 35.89
C ASN A 388 7.51 -0.79 37.06
N GLY A 389 7.20 0.26 37.83
CA GLY A 389 7.76 0.46 39.17
C GLY A 389 6.75 -0.08 40.18
N THR A 390 7.08 -1.22 40.77
CA THR A 390 6.59 -1.64 42.10
C THR A 390 7.44 -1.02 43.18
#